data_AF-A0A3B1BBF0-F1
#
_entry.id   AF-A0A3B1BBF0-F1
#
_cell.length_a   1.000
_cell.length_b   1.000
_cell.length_c   1.000
_cell.angle_alpha   90.00
_cell.angle_beta   90.00
_cell.angle_gamma   90.00
#
_symmetry.space_group_name_H-M   'P 1'
#
loop_
_entity.id
_entity.type
_entity.pdbx_description
1 polymer ?
#
loop_
_entity_poly.entity_id
_entity_poly.type
_entity_poly.pdbx_seq_one_letter_code
_entity_poly.pdbx_strand_id
1 'polypeptide(L)'
;MNTYSEIFMLIGLIWAVIATGLLIVAWRAARSGDIARHRLIMIISTLAAWVFIAGYILRYRFADSVPQIPLEYIPWFAIHGTVAMIPFIGATCLVWARLSKSCSPAHHLNLHHIRYGRVLILLWCFTHLGGIANFWIMKS
;
A
#
# COMPACT_ATOMS: atom_id res chain seq x y z
N MET A 1 -15.79 20.26 -0.48
CA MET A 1 -14.72 19.64 0.34
C MET A 1 -13.73 20.75 0.71
N ASN A 2 -12.98 20.66 1.81
CA ASN A 2 -11.93 21.68 2.03
C ASN A 2 -10.73 21.42 1.09
N THR A 3 -9.96 22.47 0.77
CA THR A 3 -8.82 22.40 -0.17
C THR A 3 -7.82 21.32 0.21
N TYR A 4 -7.56 21.11 1.51
CA TYR A 4 -6.64 20.08 2.01
C TYR A 4 -7.13 18.66 1.72
N SER A 5 -8.42 18.41 1.89
CA SER A 5 -9.03 17.11 1.61
C SER A 5 -8.99 16.80 0.12
N GLU A 6 -9.21 17.79 -0.74
CA GLU A 6 -9.10 17.64 -2.20
C GLU A 6 -7.67 17.30 -2.63
N ILE A 7 -6.69 18.06 -2.11
CA ILE A 7 -5.27 17.80 -2.35
C ILE A 7 -4.89 16.40 -1.87
N PHE A 8 -5.31 16.00 -0.67
CA PHE A 8 -4.99 14.68 -0.14
C PHE A 8 -5.62 13.56 -0.97
N MET A 9 -6.88 13.70 -1.39
CA MET A 9 -7.55 12.72 -2.26
C MET A 9 -6.86 12.61 -3.62
N LEU A 10 -6.43 13.73 -4.20
CA LEU A 10 -5.66 13.73 -5.45
C LEU A 10 -4.29 13.06 -5.30
N ILE A 11 -3.57 13.35 -4.21
CA ILE A 11 -2.31 12.67 -3.87
C ILE A 11 -2.55 11.17 -3.71
N GLY A 12 -3.63 10.77 -3.03
CA GLY A 12 -4.01 9.36 -2.87
C GLY A 12 -4.29 8.66 -4.19
N LEU A 13 -4.99 9.32 -5.12
CA LEU A 13 -5.23 8.80 -6.47
C LEU A 13 -3.92 8.63 -7.26
N ILE A 14 -3.08 9.68 -7.29
CA ILE A 14 -1.78 9.65 -7.97
C ILE A 14 -0.91 8.52 -7.39
N TRP A 15 -0.87 8.42 -6.06
CA TRP A 15 -0.15 7.37 -5.36
C TRP A 15 -0.65 5.98 -5.74
N ALA A 16 -1.96 5.75 -5.77
CA ALA A 16 -2.53 4.45 -6.14
C ALA A 16 -2.17 4.04 -7.58
N VAL A 17 -2.16 4.99 -8.52
CA VAL A 17 -1.75 4.76 -9.91
C VAL A 17 -0.25 4.43 -10.00
N ILE A 18 0.61 5.24 -9.37
CA ILE A 18 2.06 5.03 -9.35
C ILE A 18 2.39 3.68 -8.73
N ALA A 19 1.81 3.37 -7.57
CA ALA A 19 2.08 2.14 -6.85
C ALA A 19 1.60 0.90 -7.61
N THR A 20 0.46 0.98 -8.32
CA THR A 20 0.03 -0.08 -9.25
C THR A 20 1.04 -0.28 -10.38
N GLY A 21 1.55 0.80 -10.97
CA GLY A 21 2.61 0.73 -11.98
C GLY A 21 3.90 0.09 -11.44
N LEU A 22 4.33 0.48 -10.24
CA LEU A 22 5.51 -0.09 -9.57
C LEU A 22 5.34 -1.57 -9.28
N LEU A 23 4.15 -2.03 -8.85
CA LEU A 23 3.86 -3.45 -8.65
C LEU A 23 3.97 -4.25 -9.95
N ILE A 24 3.47 -3.73 -11.07
CA ILE A 24 3.60 -4.39 -12.38
C ILE A 24 5.08 -4.50 -12.78
N VAL A 25 5.87 -3.43 -12.59
CA VAL A 25 7.30 -3.44 -12.89
C VAL A 25 8.06 -4.39 -11.95
N ALA A 26 7.72 -4.41 -10.65
CA ALA A 26 8.31 -5.31 -9.67
C ALA A 26 8.00 -6.78 -10.00
N TRP A 27 6.78 -7.08 -10.45
CA TRP A 27 6.38 -8.41 -10.89
C TRP A 27 7.14 -8.85 -12.14
N ARG A 28 7.27 -7.95 -13.13
CA ARG A 28 8.06 -8.21 -14.35
C ARG A 28 9.53 -8.48 -14.01
N ALA A 29 10.13 -7.67 -13.14
CA ALA A 29 11.51 -7.87 -12.67
C ALA A 29 11.68 -9.22 -11.94
N ALA A 30 10.72 -9.61 -11.10
CA ALA A 30 10.74 -10.92 -10.45
C ALA A 30 10.64 -12.07 -11.47
N ARG A 31 9.78 -11.94 -12.48
CA ARG A 31 9.59 -12.94 -13.55
C ARG A 31 10.81 -13.07 -14.45
N SER A 32 11.54 -11.99 -14.70
CA SER A 32 12.77 -11.99 -15.51
C SER A 32 14.02 -12.39 -14.73
N GLY A 33 13.90 -12.68 -13.43
CA GLY A 33 15.05 -13.01 -12.57
C GLY A 33 15.91 -11.81 -12.18
N ASP A 34 15.48 -10.58 -12.45
CA ASP A 34 16.18 -9.36 -12.04
C ASP A 34 15.88 -9.05 -10.56
N ILE A 35 16.58 -9.81 -9.69
CA ILE A 35 16.40 -9.75 -8.24
C ILE A 35 16.79 -8.38 -7.69
N ALA A 36 17.83 -7.74 -8.25
CA ALA A 36 18.32 -6.45 -7.77
C ALA A 36 17.27 -5.36 -7.99
N ARG A 37 16.69 -5.28 -9.18
CA ARG A 37 15.63 -4.31 -9.51
C ARG A 37 14.35 -4.61 -8.75
N HIS A 38 13.93 -5.88 -8.67
CA HIS A 38 12.77 -6.26 -7.88
C HIS A 38 12.92 -5.81 -6.42
N ARG A 39 14.06 -6.12 -5.79
CA ARG A 39 14.36 -5.72 -4.41
C ARG A 39 14.32 -4.21 -4.22
N LEU A 40 14.95 -3.46 -5.12
CA LEU A 40 14.97 -2.00 -5.05
C LEU A 40 13.55 -1.43 -5.10
N ILE A 41 12.72 -1.88 -6.05
CA ILE A 41 11.34 -1.41 -6.18
C ILE A 41 10.53 -1.75 -4.93
N MET A 42 10.65 -2.97 -4.39
CA MET A 42 9.93 -3.37 -3.18
C MET A 42 10.31 -2.53 -1.96
N ILE A 43 11.61 -2.22 -1.78
CA ILE A 43 12.08 -1.36 -0.68
C ILE A 43 11.50 0.05 -0.83
N ILE A 44 11.66 0.67 -2.00
CA ILE A 44 11.18 2.04 -2.26
C ILE A 44 9.66 2.11 -2.06
N SER A 45 8.91 1.15 -2.63
CA SER A 45 7.45 1.12 -2.54
C SER A 45 6.98 0.96 -1.09
N THR A 46 7.68 0.15 -0.29
CA THR A 46 7.36 -0.04 1.13
C THR A 46 7.61 1.23 1.93
N LEU A 47 8.76 1.89 1.72
CA LEU A 47 9.08 3.16 2.40
C LEU A 47 8.07 4.26 2.04
N ALA A 48 7.75 4.39 0.75
CA ALA A 48 6.81 5.40 0.30
C ALA A 48 5.36 5.09 0.75
N ALA A 49 4.99 3.82 0.93
CA ALA A 49 3.74 3.44 1.58
C ALA A 49 3.71 3.88 3.06
N TRP A 50 4.81 3.75 3.81
CA TRP A 50 4.91 4.28 5.17
C TRP A 50 4.75 5.80 5.21
N VAL A 51 5.37 6.53 4.27
CA VAL A 51 5.17 7.99 4.13
C VAL A 51 3.71 8.32 3.87
N PHE A 52 3.05 7.58 2.98
CA PHE A 52 1.63 7.76 2.69
C PHE A 52 0.75 7.53 3.92
N ILE A 53 0.97 6.44 4.66
CA ILE A 53 0.24 6.13 5.90
C ILE A 53 0.49 7.17 6.99
N ALA A 54 1.73 7.64 7.15
CA ALA A 54 2.04 8.72 8.08
C ALA A 54 1.29 10.01 7.72
N GLY A 55 1.26 10.37 6.43
CA GLY A 55 0.47 11.49 5.93
C GLY A 55 -1.03 11.31 6.16
N TYR A 56 -1.56 10.10 5.96
CA TYR A 56 -2.96 9.75 6.23
C TYR A 56 -3.32 9.90 7.71
N ILE A 57 -2.46 9.43 8.62
CA ILE A 57 -2.66 9.60 10.07
C ILE A 57 -2.56 11.07 10.47
N LEU A 58 -1.57 11.79 9.92
CA LEU A 58 -1.36 13.21 10.21
C LEU A 58 -2.55 14.06 9.77
N ARG A 59 -3.23 13.69 8.68
CA ARG A 59 -4.49 14.32 8.24
C ARG A 59 -5.49 14.42 9.40
N TYR A 60 -5.72 13.35 10.16
CA TYR A 60 -6.67 13.38 11.29
C TYR A 60 -6.32 14.35 12.43
N ARG A 61 -5.11 14.93 12.45
CA ARG A 61 -4.75 16.00 13.40
C ARG A 61 -5.29 17.38 13.00
N PHE A 62 -5.69 17.57 11.75
CA PHE A 62 -6.29 18.82 11.27
C PHE A 62 -7.81 18.67 11.23
N ALA A 63 -8.50 19.38 12.13
CA ALA A 63 -9.95 19.25 12.37
C ALA A 63 -10.80 19.33 11.11
N ASP A 64 -10.45 20.23 10.17
CA ASP A 64 -11.23 20.45 8.94
C ASP A 64 -10.97 19.39 7.86
N SER A 65 -10.04 18.47 8.07
CA SER A 65 -9.62 17.50 7.05
C SER A 65 -10.14 16.09 7.28
N VAL A 66 -10.93 15.86 8.34
CA VAL A 66 -11.59 14.57 8.57
C VAL A 66 -12.53 14.28 7.38
N PRO A 67 -12.34 13.17 6.65
CA PRO A 67 -13.19 12.84 5.52
C PRO A 67 -14.63 12.57 5.99
N GLN A 68 -15.59 13.28 5.38
CA GLN A 68 -17.01 13.02 5.56
C GLN A 68 -17.40 11.87 4.63
N ILE A 69 -17.44 10.65 5.16
CA ILE A 69 -17.75 9.44 4.39
C ILE A 69 -19.28 9.27 4.34
N PRO A 70 -19.90 9.07 3.16
CA PRO A 70 -21.32 8.78 3.08
C PRO A 70 -21.66 7.49 3.85
N LEU A 71 -22.78 7.48 4.57
CA LEU A 71 -23.12 6.42 5.54
C LEU A 71 -23.15 5.03 4.89
N GLU A 72 -23.65 4.95 3.65
CA GLU A 72 -23.75 3.72 2.87
C GLU A 72 -22.40 3.10 2.50
N TYR A 73 -21.32 3.90 2.48
CA TYR A 73 -19.97 3.43 2.16
C TYR A 73 -19.09 3.19 3.39
N ILE A 74 -19.56 3.50 4.61
CA ILE A 74 -18.80 3.21 5.84
C ILE A 74 -18.31 1.75 5.92
N PRO A 75 -19.13 0.72 5.62
CA PRO A 75 -18.67 -0.67 5.65
C PRO A 75 -17.54 -0.93 4.65
N TRP A 76 -17.62 -0.33 3.46
CA TRP A 76 -16.59 -0.45 2.43
C TRP A 76 -15.26 0.14 2.90
N PHE A 77 -15.27 1.38 3.42
CA PHE A 77 -14.04 2.03 3.90
C PHE A 77 -13.42 1.28 5.09
N ALA A 78 -14.23 0.73 5.99
CA ALA A 78 -13.76 -0.08 7.10
C ALA A 78 -13.06 -1.36 6.59
N ILE A 79 -13.72 -2.13 5.71
CA ILE A 79 -13.16 -3.36 5.14
C ILE A 79 -11.90 -3.05 4.33
N HIS A 80 -11.96 -2.08 3.43
CA HIS A 80 -10.84 -1.68 2.58
C HIS A 80 -9.63 -1.27 3.42
N GLY A 81 -9.83 -0.41 4.42
CA GLY A 81 -8.77 0.03 5.33
C GLY A 81 -8.15 -1.12 6.12
N THR A 82 -8.97 -2.01 6.69
CA THR A 82 -8.48 -3.18 7.43
C THR A 82 -7.73 -4.16 6.52
N VAL A 83 -8.28 -4.47 5.35
CA VAL A 83 -7.63 -5.35 4.37
C VAL A 83 -6.32 -4.73 3.89
N ALA A 84 -6.23 -3.41 3.76
CA ALA A 84 -5.00 -2.71 3.37
C ALA A 84 -3.84 -2.86 4.36
N MET A 85 -4.12 -3.11 5.64
CA MET A 85 -3.08 -3.33 6.64
C MET A 85 -2.33 -4.66 6.44
N ILE A 86 -3.01 -5.69 5.93
CA ILE A 86 -2.41 -7.01 5.70
C ILE A 86 -1.24 -6.94 4.69
N PRO A 87 -1.40 -6.44 3.46
CA PRO A 87 -0.31 -6.30 2.50
C PRO A 87 0.74 -5.30 2.94
N PHE A 88 0.35 -4.25 3.67
CA PHE A 88 1.28 -3.25 4.20
C PHE A 88 2.24 -3.84 5.23
N ILE A 89 1.71 -4.51 6.26
CA ILE A 89 2.50 -5.17 7.30
C ILE A 89 3.30 -6.32 6.68
N GLY A 90 2.68 -7.14 5.83
CA GLY A 90 3.34 -8.25 5.16
C GLY A 90 4.53 -7.80 4.30
N ALA A 91 4.36 -6.75 3.49
CA ALA A 91 5.46 -6.18 2.69
C ALA A 91 6.58 -5.64 3.58
N THR A 92 6.24 -4.94 4.66
CA THR A 92 7.20 -4.46 5.66
C THR A 92 8.02 -5.60 6.25
N CYS A 93 7.36 -6.69 6.66
CA CYS A 93 8.04 -7.88 7.19
C CYS A 93 8.96 -8.54 6.15
N LEU A 94 8.52 -8.68 4.89
CA LEU A 94 9.33 -9.29 3.84
C LEU A 94 10.56 -8.44 3.48
N VAL A 95 10.41 -7.11 3.39
CA VAL A 95 11.52 -6.19 3.18
C VAL A 95 12.49 -6.23 4.36
N TRP A 96 11.97 -6.19 5.59
CA TRP A 96 12.77 -6.28 6.81
C TRP A 96 13.57 -7.60 6.87
N ALA A 97 12.93 -8.73 6.58
CA ALA A 97 13.56 -10.04 6.55
C ALA A 97 14.69 -10.14 5.52
N ARG A 98 14.60 -9.39 4.41
CA ARG A 98 15.64 -9.31 3.39
C ARG A 98 16.81 -8.41 3.78
N LEU A 99 16.59 -7.41 4.63
CA LEU A 99 17.61 -6.49 5.11
C LEU A 99 18.31 -6.99 6.38
N SER A 100 17.62 -7.83 7.17
CA SER A 100 18.16 -8.39 8.41
C SER A 100 19.16 -9.51 8.12
N LYS A 101 20.30 -9.51 8.84
CA LYS A 101 21.19 -10.68 8.91
C LYS A 101 20.41 -11.84 9.54
N SER A 102 20.52 -13.04 8.96
CA SER A 102 19.70 -14.23 9.20
C SER A 102 19.38 -14.59 10.66
N CYS A 103 18.44 -13.89 11.29
CA CYS A 103 17.77 -14.32 12.52
C CYS A 103 16.66 -15.32 12.17
N SER A 104 16.33 -16.25 13.09
CA SER A 104 15.36 -17.34 12.85
C SER A 104 14.03 -16.90 12.21
N PRO A 105 13.38 -15.79 12.63
CA PRO A 105 12.13 -15.32 12.01
C PRO A 105 12.31 -14.79 10.58
N ALA A 106 13.44 -14.12 10.32
CA ALA A 106 13.77 -13.62 8.98
C ALA A 106 14.08 -14.77 8.01
N HIS A 107 14.62 -15.88 8.53
CA HIS A 107 14.89 -17.08 7.72
C HIS A 107 13.60 -17.68 7.15
N HIS A 108 12.57 -17.87 7.97
CA HIS A 108 11.27 -18.40 7.54
C HIS A 108 10.62 -17.53 6.44
N LEU A 109 10.61 -16.22 6.65
CA LEU A 109 10.07 -15.27 5.68
C LEU A 109 10.83 -15.29 4.35
N ASN A 110 12.15 -15.44 4.40
CA ASN A 110 12.98 -15.55 3.19
C ASN A 110 12.75 -16.87 2.44
N LEU A 111 12.58 -17.99 3.14
CA LEU A 111 12.27 -19.30 2.55
C LEU A 111 10.93 -19.30 1.81
N HIS A 112 9.91 -18.69 2.40
CA HIS A 112 8.55 -18.68 1.84
C HIS A 112 8.18 -17.39 1.10
N HIS A 113 9.16 -16.52 0.84
CA HIS A 113 8.99 -15.19 0.22
C HIS A 113 8.12 -15.23 -1.04
N ILE A 114 8.31 -16.22 -1.92
CA ILE A 114 7.55 -16.35 -3.17
C ILE A 114 6.06 -16.62 -2.89
N ARG A 115 5.74 -17.48 -1.91
CA ARG A 115 4.36 -17.81 -1.55
C ARG A 115 3.66 -16.59 -0.96
N TYR A 116 4.32 -15.90 -0.03
CA TYR A 116 3.79 -14.67 0.56
C TYR A 116 3.60 -13.59 -0.51
N GLY A 117 4.57 -13.37 -1.39
CA GLY A 117 4.47 -12.39 -2.48
C GLY A 117 3.25 -12.62 -3.40
N ARG A 118 2.89 -13.88 -3.70
CA ARG A 118 1.70 -14.20 -4.51
C ARG A 118 0.38 -13.88 -3.83
N VAL A 119 0.29 -14.05 -2.51
CA VAL A 119 -0.91 -13.67 -1.76
C VAL A 119 -0.97 -12.16 -1.62
N LEU A 120 0.16 -11.54 -1.25
CA LEU A 120 0.23 -10.11 -1.02
C LEU A 120 -0.06 -9.30 -2.28
N ILE A 121 0.38 -9.73 -3.47
CA ILE A 121 0.12 -8.97 -4.70
C ILE A 121 -1.38 -8.85 -5.01
N LEU A 122 -2.17 -9.89 -4.73
CA LEU A 122 -3.63 -9.86 -4.91
C LEU A 122 -4.28 -8.85 -3.98
N LEU A 123 -3.86 -8.87 -2.71
CA LEU A 123 -4.33 -7.91 -1.71
C LEU A 123 -3.88 -6.47 -2.05
N TRP A 124 -2.65 -6.28 -2.52
CA TRP A 124 -2.14 -4.99 -2.98
C TRP A 124 -2.91 -4.44 -4.18
N CYS A 125 -3.28 -5.29 -5.15
CA CYS A 125 -4.13 -4.87 -6.26
C CYS A 125 -5.51 -4.43 -5.75
N PHE A 126 -6.13 -5.21 -4.85
CA PHE A 126 -7.41 -4.83 -4.24
C PHE A 126 -7.32 -3.48 -3.53
N THR A 127 -6.25 -3.22 -2.78
CA THR A 127 -6.13 -1.99 -2.00
C THR A 127 -5.89 -0.77 -2.87
N HIS A 128 -5.10 -0.88 -3.94
CA HIS A 128 -4.90 0.23 -4.88
C HIS A 128 -6.12 0.52 -5.72
N LEU A 129 -6.78 -0.50 -6.27
CA LEU A 129 -8.02 -0.32 -7.00
C LEU A 129 -9.10 0.28 -6.09
N GLY A 130 -9.18 -0.19 -4.84
CA GLY A 130 -10.06 0.41 -3.84
C GLY A 130 -9.70 1.86 -3.51
N GLY A 131 -8.41 2.22 -3.49
CA GLY A 131 -7.97 3.61 -3.33
C GLY A 131 -8.43 4.51 -4.49
N ILE A 132 -8.39 4.01 -5.72
CA ILE A 132 -8.95 4.70 -6.89
C ILE A 132 -10.47 4.83 -6.76
N ALA A 133 -11.16 3.77 -6.35
CA ALA A 133 -12.61 3.81 -6.12
C ALA A 133 -13.00 4.83 -5.03
N ASN A 134 -12.24 4.89 -3.92
CA ASN A 134 -12.44 5.85 -2.84
C ASN A 134 -12.39 7.30 -3.36
N PHE A 135 -11.53 7.61 -4.33
CA PHE A 135 -11.50 8.93 -4.95
C PHE A 135 -12.83 9.29 -5.61
N TRP A 136 -13.40 8.37 -6.38
CA TRP A 136 -14.67 8.60 -7.07
C TRP A 136 -15.86 8.63 -6.11
N ILE A 137 -15.89 7.75 -5.12
CA ILE A 137 -16.94 7.71 -4.08
C ILE A 137 -16.98 9.00 -3.26
N MET A 138 -15.81 9.56 -2.92
CA MET A 138 -15.74 10.81 -2.14
C MET A 138 -15.95 12.07 -2.99
N LYS A 139 -15.94 11.94 -4.33
CA LYS A 139 -16.16 13.04 -5.27
C LYS A 139 -17.61 13.14 -5.73
N SER A 140 -18.32 12.01 -5.81
CA SER A 140 -19.76 11.93 -6.11
C SER A 140 -20.60 12.52 -4.99
#